data_AF-A0A354SA48-F1
#
_entry.id   AF-A0A354SA48-F1
#
_cell.length_a   1.000
_cell.length_b   1.000
_cell.length_c   1.000
_cell.angle_alpha   90.00
_cell.angle_beta   90.00
_cell.angle_gamma   90.00
#
_symmetry.space_group_name_H-M   'P 1'
#
loop_
_entity.id
_entity.type
_entity.pdbx_description
1 polymer ?
#
loop_
_entity_poly.entity_id
_entity_poly.type
_entity_poly.pdbx_seq_one_letter_code
_entity_poly.pdbx_strand_id
1 'polypeptide(L)'
;MSRVSPRLAVGIALGIGLGAFVCWLQISTFTSLISLVTGARSFQTSLTGAASQISDGEYEAAQADFAQVQSAADRVSSSAHGRNMTVLSWIPGLNSAVANWERLATASEHITTSTGDMLTLFGDLSGKSGAEKIFNDGAIDVDALRKLPPRVKSIDQGITSTYGNLQSMQANGPLSGPLASIQTKALKEIAPIQEAMKALVDLAPQLPDALGANGPKRYLIAIGNQAEMRASGGAPLTLILVEFDQGRITIPIKGQTSTELFPPLNAPVRWWGPSANPFFDRNPRNAPMVVTNTHPSLLISAREMDG
;
A
#
# COMPACT_ATOMS: atom_id res chain seq x y z
N MET A 1 34.24 -34.22 62.52
CA MET A 1 33.73 -33.60 61.27
C MET A 1 34.40 -34.29 60.09
N SER A 2 33.72 -35.22 59.41
CA SER A 2 34.30 -35.94 58.27
C SER A 2 34.47 -34.97 57.10
N ARG A 3 35.71 -34.77 56.65
CA ARG A 3 36.00 -33.97 55.45
C ARG A 3 35.38 -34.66 54.24
N VAL A 4 34.47 -33.98 53.56
CA VAL A 4 33.91 -34.41 52.28
C VAL A 4 35.06 -34.71 51.32
N SER A 5 35.05 -35.88 50.66
CA SER A 5 36.11 -36.21 49.72
C SER A 5 36.10 -35.20 48.56
N PRO A 6 37.26 -34.78 48.03
CA PRO A 6 37.34 -33.77 46.98
C PRO A 6 36.46 -34.10 45.76
N ARG A 7 36.30 -35.39 45.46
CA ARG A 7 35.44 -35.91 44.39
C ARG A 7 33.94 -35.71 44.67
N LEU A 8 33.50 -35.91 45.91
CA LEU A 8 32.10 -35.66 46.30
C LEU A 8 31.79 -34.16 46.30
N ALA A 9 32.72 -33.33 46.77
CA ALA A 9 32.58 -31.87 46.73
C ALA A 9 32.48 -31.34 45.29
N VAL A 10 33.32 -31.85 44.38
CA VAL A 10 33.26 -31.54 42.95
C VAL A 10 31.95 -32.02 42.34
N GLY A 11 31.47 -33.23 42.66
CA GLY A 11 30.19 -33.74 42.19
C GLY A 11 28.99 -32.90 42.63
N ILE A 12 28.97 -32.46 43.89
CA ILE A 12 27.92 -31.57 44.43
C ILE A 12 27.99 -30.19 43.74
N ALA A 13 29.19 -29.63 43.57
CA ALA A 13 29.37 -28.34 42.90
C ALA A 13 28.91 -28.39 41.43
N LEU A 14 29.22 -29.47 40.71
CA LEU A 14 28.76 -29.69 39.34
C LEU A 14 27.23 -29.86 39.28
N GLY A 15 26.63 -30.59 40.23
CA GLY A 15 25.18 -30.76 40.33
C GLY A 15 24.44 -29.44 40.60
N ILE A 16 24.97 -28.62 41.51
CA ILE A 16 24.43 -27.27 41.79
C ILE A 16 24.58 -26.37 40.57
N GLY A 17 25.73 -26.40 39.90
CA GLY A 17 25.97 -25.63 38.68
C GLY A 17 25.02 -25.99 37.56
N LEU A 18 24.79 -27.29 37.33
CA LEU A 18 23.83 -27.77 36.34
C LEU A 18 22.38 -27.38 36.69
N GLY A 19 21.99 -27.51 37.96
CA GLY A 19 20.66 -27.09 38.43
C GLY A 19 20.44 -25.60 38.25
N ALA A 20 21.41 -24.76 38.62
CA ALA A 20 21.36 -23.32 38.42
C ALA A 20 21.28 -22.94 36.94
N PHE A 21 22.02 -23.65 36.07
CA PHE A 21 21.98 -23.46 34.62
C PHE A 21 20.59 -23.80 34.04
N VAL A 22 19.99 -24.92 34.44
CA VAL A 22 18.65 -25.33 34.00
C VAL A 22 17.59 -24.33 34.47
N CYS A 23 17.63 -23.91 35.75
CA CYS A 23 16.72 -22.89 36.27
C CYS A 23 16.87 -21.56 35.53
N TRP A 24 18.11 -21.11 35.28
CA TRP A 24 18.37 -19.91 34.48
C TRP A 24 17.80 -20.05 33.06
N LEU A 25 18.00 -21.19 32.40
CA LEU A 25 17.50 -21.44 31.05
C LEU A 25 15.96 -21.44 31.01
N GLN A 26 15.30 -22.04 32.00
CA GLN A 26 13.84 -22.04 32.12
C GLN A 26 13.28 -20.63 32.34
N ILE A 27 13.83 -19.90 33.31
CA ILE A 27 13.40 -18.53 33.63
C ILE A 27 13.60 -17.62 32.41
N SER A 28 14.79 -17.65 31.80
CA SER A 28 15.10 -16.81 30.64
C SER A 28 14.22 -17.12 29.43
N THR A 29 13.94 -18.40 29.16
CA THR A 29 13.02 -18.80 28.08
C THR A 29 11.59 -18.35 28.36
N PHE A 30 11.12 -18.47 29.60
CA PHE A 30 9.80 -18.01 30.00
C PHE A 30 9.68 -16.49 29.87
N THR A 31 10.71 -15.73 30.28
CA THR A 31 10.75 -14.28 30.08
C THR A 31 10.77 -13.89 28.61
N SER A 32 11.53 -14.60 27.76
CA SER A 32 11.50 -14.39 26.31
C SER A 32 10.10 -14.61 25.74
N LEU A 33 9.40 -15.67 26.16
CA LEU A 33 8.05 -15.96 25.68
C LEU A 33 7.06 -14.86 26.05
N ILE A 34 7.12 -14.35 27.28
CA ILE A 34 6.30 -13.22 27.71
C ILE A 34 6.62 -11.98 26.87
N SER A 35 7.90 -11.66 26.67
CA SER A 35 8.33 -10.52 25.85
C SER A 35 7.86 -10.63 24.41
N LEU A 36 7.89 -11.84 23.81
CA LEU A 36 7.34 -12.09 22.48
C LEU A 36 5.83 -11.84 22.45
N VAL A 37 5.05 -12.45 23.35
CA VAL A 37 3.59 -12.38 23.30
C VAL A 37 3.10 -10.95 23.57
N THR A 38 3.67 -10.29 24.59
CA THR A 38 3.31 -8.91 24.94
C THR A 38 3.81 -7.93 23.88
N GLY A 39 5.04 -8.12 23.38
CA GLY A 39 5.62 -7.35 22.28
C GLY A 39 4.79 -7.46 21.01
N ALA A 40 4.51 -8.67 20.52
CA ALA A 40 3.74 -8.89 19.30
C ALA A 40 2.31 -8.32 19.38
N ARG A 41 1.63 -8.44 20.53
CA ARG A 41 0.30 -7.83 20.72
C ARG A 41 0.37 -6.31 20.70
N SER A 42 1.31 -5.72 21.44
CA SER A 42 1.51 -4.26 21.45
C SER A 42 1.86 -3.76 20.05
N PHE A 43 2.73 -4.49 19.35
CA PHE A 43 3.15 -4.20 17.99
C PHE A 43 1.94 -4.16 17.05
N GLN A 44 1.11 -5.21 17.06
CA GLN A 44 -0.09 -5.26 16.21
C GLN A 44 -1.05 -4.10 16.51
N THR A 45 -1.37 -3.87 17.78
CA THR A 45 -2.31 -2.81 18.18
C THR A 45 -1.81 -1.44 17.76
N SER A 46 -0.55 -1.10 18.05
CA SER A 46 0.03 0.20 17.71
C SER A 46 0.23 0.37 16.21
N LEU A 47 0.57 -0.71 15.47
CA LEU A 47 0.67 -0.65 14.02
C LEU A 47 -0.69 -0.39 13.36
N THR A 48 -1.75 -1.06 13.83
CA THR A 48 -3.12 -0.79 13.37
C THR A 48 -3.57 0.64 13.73
N GLY A 49 -3.22 1.12 14.93
CA GLY A 49 -3.47 2.49 15.36
C GLY A 49 -2.81 3.52 14.45
N ALA A 50 -1.50 3.39 14.22
CA ALA A 50 -0.74 4.25 13.33
C ALA A 50 -1.29 4.24 11.89
N ALA A 51 -1.65 3.06 11.36
CA ALA A 51 -2.24 2.96 10.03
C ALA A 51 -3.60 3.68 9.93
N SER A 52 -4.47 3.54 10.94
CA SER A 52 -5.76 4.26 10.99
C SER A 52 -5.54 5.77 11.06
N GLN A 53 -4.67 6.22 11.96
CA GLN A 53 -4.37 7.63 12.15
C GLN A 53 -3.75 8.27 10.90
N ILE A 54 -2.90 7.56 10.15
CA ILE A 54 -2.41 8.04 8.84
C ILE A 54 -3.58 8.22 7.87
N SER A 55 -4.50 7.25 7.80
CA SER A 55 -5.69 7.33 6.94
C SER A 55 -6.61 8.50 7.32
N ASP A 56 -6.72 8.80 8.62
CA ASP A 56 -7.51 9.92 9.15
C ASP A 56 -6.76 11.26 9.10
N GLY A 57 -5.50 11.24 8.67
CA GLY A 57 -4.64 12.42 8.58
C GLY A 57 -4.07 12.89 9.93
N GLU A 58 -4.16 12.11 11.00
CA GLU A 58 -3.68 12.40 12.35
C GLU A 58 -2.18 12.08 12.52
N TYR A 59 -1.31 12.85 11.84
CA TYR A 59 0.14 12.60 11.81
C TYR A 59 0.83 12.52 13.19
N GLU A 60 0.49 13.42 14.12
CA GLU A 60 1.09 13.43 15.46
C GLU A 60 0.69 12.19 16.28
N ALA A 61 -0.57 11.77 16.17
CA ALA A 61 -1.04 10.54 16.79
C ALA A 61 -0.33 9.32 16.17
N ALA A 62 -0.21 9.30 14.84
CA ALA A 62 0.51 8.25 14.12
C ALA A 62 1.98 8.15 14.53
N GLN A 63 2.66 9.28 14.77
CA GLN A 63 4.03 9.29 15.31
C GLN A 63 4.09 8.71 16.72
N ALA A 64 3.15 9.05 17.59
CA ALA A 64 3.09 8.53 18.95
C ALA A 64 2.88 7.01 18.97
N ASP A 65 1.96 6.50 18.15
CA ASP A 65 1.73 5.05 18.00
C ASP A 65 2.92 4.37 17.33
N PHE A 66 3.58 5.01 16.36
CA PHE A 66 4.79 4.47 15.75
C PHE A 66 5.95 4.31 16.74
N ALA A 67 6.11 5.22 17.70
CA ALA A 67 7.10 5.06 18.77
C ALA A 67 6.80 3.81 19.64
N GLN A 68 5.52 3.45 19.80
CA GLN A 68 5.11 2.21 20.45
C GLN A 68 5.38 0.98 19.57
N VAL A 69 5.21 1.09 18.25
CA VAL A 69 5.60 0.05 17.28
C VAL A 69 7.09 -0.27 17.41
N GLN A 70 7.95 0.76 17.42
CA GLN A 70 9.41 0.60 17.60
C GLN A 70 9.74 -0.09 18.92
N SER A 71 9.19 0.41 20.03
CA SER A 71 9.40 -0.18 21.37
C SER A 71 8.92 -1.63 21.45
N ALA A 72 7.84 -1.97 20.76
CA ALA A 72 7.31 -3.33 20.71
C ALA A 72 8.17 -4.24 19.82
N ALA A 73 8.66 -3.75 18.68
CA ALA A 73 9.58 -4.46 17.80
C ALA A 73 10.89 -4.80 18.52
N ASP A 74 11.45 -3.85 19.30
CA ASP A 74 12.66 -4.08 20.10
C ASP A 74 12.46 -5.19 21.14
N ARG A 75 11.27 -5.28 21.76
CA ARG A 75 10.93 -6.38 22.69
C ARG A 75 10.84 -7.72 21.97
N VAL A 76 10.26 -7.75 20.77
CA VAL A 76 10.20 -8.98 19.95
C VAL A 76 11.61 -9.38 19.51
N SER A 77 12.42 -8.45 19.02
CA SER A 77 13.79 -8.70 18.59
C SER A 77 14.68 -9.21 19.73
N SER A 78 14.65 -8.54 20.89
CA SER A 78 15.40 -8.98 22.07
C SER A 78 14.95 -10.34 22.60
N SER A 79 13.66 -10.69 22.45
CA SER A 79 13.15 -12.02 22.83
C SER A 79 13.74 -13.15 21.98
N ALA A 80 14.06 -12.87 20.71
CA ALA A 80 14.60 -13.83 19.75
C ALA A 80 16.13 -13.96 19.82
N HIS A 81 16.85 -12.90 20.20
CA HIS A 81 18.32 -12.86 20.18
C HIS A 81 19.00 -13.06 21.56
N GLY A 82 18.26 -13.52 22.57
CA GLY A 82 18.80 -13.77 23.89
C GLY A 82 19.79 -14.94 23.95
N ARG A 83 20.72 -14.93 24.92
CA ARG A 83 21.70 -16.03 25.13
C ARG A 83 21.04 -17.40 25.31
N ASN A 84 19.85 -17.41 25.91
CA ASN A 84 19.00 -18.59 26.05
C ASN A 84 18.58 -19.15 24.69
N MET A 85 18.25 -18.31 23.72
CA MET A 85 17.90 -18.74 22.36
C MET A 85 19.10 -19.38 21.64
N THR A 86 20.30 -18.84 21.83
CA THR A 86 21.54 -19.47 21.33
C THR A 86 21.72 -20.89 21.86
N VAL A 87 21.53 -21.11 23.17
CA VAL A 87 21.62 -22.46 23.75
C VAL A 87 20.52 -23.37 23.21
N LEU A 88 19.28 -22.90 23.15
CA LEU A 88 18.16 -23.68 22.62
C LEU A 88 18.36 -24.06 21.14
N SER A 89 19.04 -23.22 20.36
CA SER A 89 19.32 -23.48 18.95
C SER A 89 20.22 -24.71 18.72
N TRP A 90 21.03 -25.08 19.71
CA TRP A 90 21.91 -26.26 19.65
C TRP A 90 21.18 -27.57 19.95
N ILE A 91 19.97 -27.52 20.49
CA ILE A 91 19.19 -28.70 20.85
C ILE A 91 18.41 -29.19 19.61
N PRO A 92 18.69 -30.41 19.10
CA PRO A 92 17.93 -30.96 17.97
C PRO A 92 16.43 -31.02 18.29
N GLY A 93 15.62 -30.49 17.38
CA GLY A 93 14.15 -30.40 17.54
C GLY A 93 13.65 -29.05 18.05
N LEU A 94 14.49 -28.25 18.72
CA LEU A 94 14.14 -26.87 19.13
C LEU A 94 14.72 -25.80 18.18
N ASN A 95 15.74 -26.15 17.39
CA ASN A 95 16.37 -25.28 16.42
C ASN A 95 15.40 -24.66 15.40
N SER A 96 14.38 -25.40 14.93
CA SER A 96 13.37 -24.87 14.01
C SER A 96 12.46 -23.84 14.68
N ALA A 97 12.12 -24.02 15.96
CA ALA A 97 11.33 -23.08 16.73
C ALA A 97 12.09 -21.77 16.96
N VAL A 98 13.39 -21.84 17.31
CA VAL A 98 14.26 -20.66 17.43
C VAL A 98 14.36 -19.92 16.10
N ALA A 99 14.61 -20.63 15.00
CA ALA A 99 14.70 -20.01 13.67
C ALA A 99 13.38 -19.34 13.22
N ASN A 100 12.22 -19.89 13.60
CA ASN A 100 10.93 -19.26 13.33
C ASN A 100 10.71 -17.99 14.17
N TRP A 101 11.20 -17.99 15.42
CA TRP A 101 11.16 -16.81 16.29
C TRP A 101 12.03 -15.68 15.74
N GLU A 102 13.25 -16.01 15.29
CA GLU A 102 14.15 -15.07 14.60
C GLU A 102 13.50 -14.47 13.35
N ARG A 103 12.89 -15.30 12.49
CA ARG A 103 12.16 -14.82 11.30
C ARG A 103 11.03 -13.85 11.66
N LEU A 104 10.31 -14.11 12.74
CA LEU A 104 9.24 -13.23 13.21
C LEU A 104 9.79 -11.88 13.72
N ALA A 105 10.92 -11.92 14.44
CA ALA A 105 11.62 -10.70 14.86
C ALA A 105 12.09 -9.88 13.66
N THR A 106 12.78 -10.51 12.70
CA THR A 106 13.22 -9.83 11.46
C THR A 106 12.05 -9.28 10.65
N ALA A 107 10.94 -10.01 10.55
CA ALA A 107 9.71 -9.51 9.94
C ALA A 107 9.17 -8.25 10.65
N SER A 108 9.16 -8.23 11.99
CA SER A 108 8.72 -7.05 12.75
C SER A 108 9.63 -5.83 12.57
N GLU A 109 10.95 -6.04 12.44
CA GLU A 109 11.92 -4.97 12.17
C GLU A 109 11.73 -4.37 10.78
N HIS A 110 11.53 -5.21 9.76
CA HIS A 110 11.25 -4.75 8.41
C HIS A 110 9.94 -3.97 8.32
N ILE A 111 8.86 -4.46 8.95
CA ILE A 111 7.60 -3.72 9.04
C ILE A 111 7.82 -2.36 9.73
N THR A 112 8.52 -2.33 10.86
CA THR A 112 8.82 -1.08 11.59
C THR A 112 9.54 -0.08 10.71
N THR A 113 10.56 -0.53 9.98
CA THR A 113 11.33 0.32 9.07
C THR A 113 10.46 0.86 7.94
N SER A 114 9.71 -0.02 7.26
CA SER A 114 8.79 0.36 6.18
C SER A 114 7.69 1.31 6.65
N THR A 115 7.15 1.11 7.85
CA THR A 115 6.16 2.01 8.44
C THR A 115 6.76 3.37 8.77
N GLY A 116 7.99 3.42 9.28
CA GLY A 116 8.72 4.66 9.51
C GLY A 116 8.92 5.44 8.21
N ASP A 117 9.42 4.79 7.17
CA ASP A 117 9.61 5.37 5.84
C ASP A 117 8.29 5.92 5.26
N MET A 118 7.19 5.17 5.41
CA MET A 118 5.86 5.58 4.97
C MET A 118 5.35 6.79 5.77
N LEU A 119 5.56 6.81 7.09
CA LEU A 119 5.15 7.92 7.95
C LEU A 119 5.94 9.19 7.62
N THR A 120 7.25 9.09 7.41
CA THR A 120 8.06 10.21 6.93
C THR A 120 7.58 10.69 5.57
N LEU A 121 7.31 9.77 4.63
CA LEU A 121 6.79 10.13 3.31
C LEU A 121 5.45 10.87 3.40
N PHE A 122 4.53 10.36 4.22
CA PHE A 122 3.26 11.03 4.46
C PHE A 122 3.45 12.42 5.10
N GLY A 123 4.32 12.54 6.11
CA GLY A 123 4.64 13.81 6.75
C GLY A 123 5.14 14.85 5.75
N ASP A 124 6.07 14.46 4.88
CA ASP A 124 6.63 15.33 3.85
C ASP A 124 5.57 15.76 2.83
N LEU A 125 4.84 14.80 2.24
CA LEU A 125 3.86 15.09 1.19
C LEU A 125 2.65 15.87 1.72
N SER A 126 2.26 15.67 2.98
CA SER A 126 1.14 16.38 3.59
C SER A 126 1.52 17.77 4.12
N GLY A 127 2.82 18.07 4.20
CA GLY A 127 3.36 19.28 4.82
C GLY A 127 3.31 19.27 6.35
N LYS A 128 3.03 18.12 6.98
CA LYS A 128 2.94 17.98 8.43
C LYS A 128 4.30 17.81 9.11
N SER A 129 5.34 17.44 8.36
CA SER A 129 6.73 17.42 8.86
C SER A 129 7.43 18.80 8.82
N GLY A 130 6.71 19.85 8.40
CA GLY A 130 7.27 21.19 8.14
C GLY A 130 7.81 21.37 6.72
N ALA A 131 7.78 20.32 5.89
CA ALA A 131 7.98 20.42 4.46
C ALA A 131 6.83 21.17 3.77
N GLU A 132 7.05 21.63 2.54
CA GLU A 132 5.97 22.14 1.70
C GLU A 132 5.05 20.99 1.28
N LYS A 133 3.73 21.20 1.39
CA LYS A 133 2.74 20.21 0.98
C LYS A 133 2.84 19.94 -0.52
N ILE A 134 2.74 18.67 -0.92
CA ILE A 134 2.85 18.24 -2.32
C ILE A 134 1.86 18.95 -3.25
N PHE A 135 0.70 19.36 -2.73
CA PHE A 135 -0.27 20.14 -3.47
C PHE A 135 -0.44 21.50 -2.81
N ASN A 136 -0.04 22.54 -3.52
CA ASN A 136 -0.08 23.92 -3.08
C ASN A 136 -0.48 24.84 -4.25
N ASP A 137 -1.37 25.80 -3.99
CA ASP A 137 -1.80 26.82 -4.98
C ASP A 137 -2.17 26.29 -6.38
N GLY A 138 -2.92 25.18 -6.41
CA GLY A 138 -3.37 24.56 -7.66
C GLY A 138 -2.26 23.86 -8.47
N ALA A 139 -1.09 23.65 -7.88
CA ALA A 139 0.02 22.92 -8.48
C ALA A 139 0.44 21.73 -7.60
N ILE A 140 0.82 20.65 -8.26
CA ILE A 140 1.47 19.49 -7.64
C ILE A 140 2.99 19.68 -7.76
N ASP A 141 3.72 19.50 -6.67
CA ASP A 141 5.19 19.57 -6.66
C ASP A 141 5.77 18.38 -7.44
N VAL A 142 6.18 18.66 -8.68
CA VAL A 142 6.79 17.70 -9.60
C VAL A 142 8.15 17.22 -9.10
N ASP A 143 8.92 18.06 -8.38
CA ASP A 143 10.22 17.68 -7.85
C ASP A 143 10.09 16.73 -6.65
N ALA A 144 9.07 16.92 -5.82
CA ALA A 144 8.69 15.93 -4.80
C ALA A 144 8.31 14.59 -5.45
N LEU A 145 7.52 14.62 -6.54
CA LEU A 145 7.17 13.41 -7.28
C LEU A 145 8.36 12.70 -7.91
N ARG A 146 9.36 13.44 -8.44
CA ARG A 146 10.61 12.85 -8.97
C ARG A 146 11.40 12.10 -7.90
N LYS A 147 11.27 12.48 -6.63
CA LYS A 147 11.93 11.83 -5.48
C LYS A 147 11.13 10.64 -4.94
N LEU A 148 9.89 10.44 -5.38
CA LEU A 148 8.99 9.39 -4.89
C LEU A 148 9.45 7.95 -5.24
N PRO A 149 9.88 7.63 -6.48
CA PRO A 149 10.18 6.25 -6.87
C PRO A 149 11.19 5.51 -5.98
N PRO A 150 12.37 6.08 -5.61
CA PRO A 150 13.31 5.37 -4.75
C PRO A 150 12.76 5.13 -3.33
N ARG A 151 11.92 6.03 -2.81
CA ARG A 151 11.29 5.86 -1.49
C ARG A 151 10.26 4.74 -1.50
N VAL A 152 9.39 4.73 -2.50
CA VAL A 152 8.39 3.66 -2.69
C VAL A 152 9.07 2.30 -2.84
N LYS A 153 10.17 2.24 -3.62
CA LYS A 153 10.95 1.01 -3.81
C LYS A 153 11.58 0.51 -2.51
N SER A 154 12.11 1.39 -1.66
CA SER A 154 12.63 1.02 -0.33
C SER A 154 11.56 0.38 0.54
N ILE A 155 10.36 1.00 0.59
CA ILE A 155 9.23 0.47 1.36
C ILE A 155 8.81 -0.91 0.83
N ASP A 156 8.67 -1.07 -0.48
CA ASP A 156 8.32 -2.35 -1.11
C ASP A 156 9.34 -3.47 -0.81
N GLN A 157 10.65 -3.15 -0.80
CA GLN A 157 11.68 -4.11 -0.44
C GLN A 157 11.52 -4.62 1.01
N GLY A 158 11.18 -3.74 1.96
CA GLY A 158 10.89 -4.13 3.34
C GLY A 158 9.65 -5.02 3.46
N ILE A 159 8.57 -4.67 2.75
CA ILE A 159 7.33 -5.47 2.71
C ILE A 159 7.58 -6.84 2.07
N THR A 160 8.32 -6.91 0.97
CA THR A 160 8.67 -8.16 0.28
C THR A 160 9.58 -9.04 1.15
N SER A 161 10.54 -8.45 1.86
CA SER A 161 11.40 -9.18 2.80
C SER A 161 10.60 -9.74 3.97
N THR A 162 9.64 -8.97 4.49
CA THR A 162 8.70 -9.41 5.52
C THR A 162 7.88 -10.62 5.04
N TYR A 163 7.30 -10.54 3.84
CA TYR A 163 6.56 -11.65 3.25
C TYR A 163 7.41 -12.92 3.13
N GLY A 164 8.64 -12.80 2.61
CA GLY A 164 9.58 -13.92 2.47
C GLY A 164 9.97 -14.56 3.80
N ASN A 165 10.20 -13.76 4.84
CA ASN A 165 10.49 -14.25 6.19
C ASN A 165 9.31 -15.03 6.77
N LEU A 166 8.10 -14.50 6.66
CA LEU A 166 6.88 -15.18 7.11
C LEU A 166 6.65 -16.48 6.35
N GLN A 167 6.83 -16.50 5.03
CA GLN A 167 6.67 -17.70 4.21
C GLN A 167 7.71 -18.79 4.55
N SER A 168 8.92 -18.39 4.93
CA SER A 168 10.01 -19.31 5.29
C SER A 168 9.86 -19.95 6.68
N MET A 169 8.87 -19.54 7.47
CA MET A 169 8.59 -20.16 8.76
C MET A 169 8.12 -21.61 8.57
N GLN A 170 8.72 -22.52 9.33
CA GLN A 170 8.44 -23.96 9.24
C GLN A 170 7.37 -24.37 10.25
N ALA A 171 6.18 -24.72 9.78
CA ALA A 171 5.04 -25.11 10.61
C ALA A 171 4.78 -26.64 10.65
N ASN A 172 5.83 -27.45 10.59
CA ASN A 172 5.71 -28.90 10.34
C ASN A 172 6.05 -29.79 11.55
N GLY A 173 6.21 -29.23 12.75
CA GLY A 173 6.59 -29.95 13.98
C GLY A 173 5.42 -30.20 14.96
N PRO A 174 5.59 -31.02 16.00
CA PRO A 174 4.53 -31.38 16.96
C PRO A 174 3.95 -30.22 17.78
N LEU A 175 4.59 -29.04 17.76
CA LEU A 175 4.12 -27.79 18.39
C LEU A 175 3.71 -26.72 17.37
N SER A 176 3.46 -27.08 16.11
CA SER A 176 3.30 -26.12 15.01
C SER A 176 1.92 -25.49 14.85
N GLY A 177 0.87 -26.05 15.45
CA GLY A 177 -0.51 -25.61 15.24
C GLY A 177 -0.73 -24.10 15.47
N PRO A 178 -0.38 -23.55 16.65
CA PRO A 178 -0.50 -22.12 16.93
C PRO A 178 0.40 -21.24 16.05
N LEU A 179 1.56 -21.75 15.65
CA LEU A 179 2.50 -21.00 14.81
C LEU A 179 2.00 -20.91 13.36
N ALA A 180 1.41 -22.00 12.84
CA ALA A 180 0.82 -22.06 11.51
C ALA A 180 -0.34 -21.06 11.37
N SER A 181 -1.17 -20.91 12.40
CA SER A 181 -2.28 -19.96 12.37
C SER A 181 -1.81 -18.51 12.40
N ILE A 182 -0.78 -18.20 13.20
CA ILE A 182 -0.14 -16.87 13.23
C ILE A 182 0.47 -16.54 11.86
N GLN A 183 1.24 -17.47 11.30
CA GLN A 183 1.85 -17.33 9.97
C GLN A 183 0.79 -17.07 8.90
N THR A 184 -0.26 -17.90 8.86
CA THR A 184 -1.35 -17.78 7.88
C THR A 184 -2.07 -16.44 8.00
N LYS A 185 -2.34 -15.98 9.24
CA LYS A 185 -2.98 -14.69 9.49
C LYS A 185 -2.08 -13.54 9.03
N ALA A 186 -0.80 -13.56 9.39
CA ALA A 186 0.16 -12.53 9.00
C ALA A 186 0.32 -12.45 7.48
N LEU A 187 0.43 -13.61 6.79
CA LEU A 187 0.49 -13.67 5.33
C LEU A 187 -0.76 -13.11 4.67
N LYS A 188 -1.94 -13.38 5.23
CA LYS A 188 -3.22 -12.82 4.74
C LYS A 188 -3.28 -11.30 4.87
N GLU A 189 -2.74 -10.74 5.95
CA GLU A 189 -2.74 -9.29 6.20
C GLU A 189 -1.73 -8.55 5.32
N ILE A 190 -0.54 -9.12 5.08
CA ILE A 190 0.52 -8.46 4.31
C ILE A 190 0.40 -8.61 2.79
N ALA A 191 -0.22 -9.69 2.29
CA ALA A 191 -0.39 -9.92 0.85
C ALA A 191 -1.01 -8.74 0.09
N PRO A 192 -2.16 -8.15 0.51
CA PRO A 192 -2.74 -7.01 -0.20
C PRO A 192 -1.85 -5.76 -0.14
N ILE A 193 -1.08 -5.58 0.93
CA ILE A 193 -0.13 -4.46 1.06
C ILE A 193 0.99 -4.62 0.04
N GLN A 194 1.53 -5.83 -0.11
CA GLN A 194 2.56 -6.11 -1.12
C GLN A 194 2.05 -5.86 -2.54
N GLU A 195 0.83 -6.27 -2.85
CA GLU A 195 0.23 -6.04 -4.17
C GLU A 195 0.05 -4.55 -4.47
N ALA A 196 -0.47 -3.79 -3.50
CA ALA A 196 -0.60 -2.34 -3.61
C ALA A 196 0.77 -1.65 -3.78
N MET A 197 1.78 -2.08 -3.03
CA MET A 197 3.15 -1.53 -3.13
C MET A 197 3.78 -1.81 -4.48
N LYS A 198 3.60 -3.01 -5.05
CA LYS A 198 4.08 -3.33 -6.41
C LYS A 198 3.44 -2.42 -7.46
N ALA A 199 2.13 -2.24 -7.41
CA ALA A 199 1.44 -1.32 -8.31
C ALA A 199 1.97 0.12 -8.17
N LEU A 200 2.27 0.55 -6.94
CA LEU A 200 2.85 1.88 -6.69
C LEU A 200 4.29 2.00 -7.18
N VAL A 201 5.12 0.95 -7.06
CA VAL A 201 6.48 0.90 -7.63
C VAL A 201 6.44 1.09 -9.14
N ASP A 202 5.47 0.48 -9.82
CA ASP A 202 5.31 0.60 -11.27
C ASP A 202 4.77 1.97 -11.69
N LEU A 203 3.85 2.54 -10.88
CA LEU A 203 3.20 3.82 -11.18
C LEU A 203 4.07 5.04 -10.84
N ALA A 204 4.77 5.03 -9.70
CA ALA A 204 5.48 6.20 -9.18
C ALA A 204 6.46 6.84 -10.17
N PRO A 205 7.25 6.09 -10.98
CA PRO A 205 8.12 6.66 -12.00
C PRO A 205 7.37 7.43 -13.11
N GLN A 206 6.10 7.08 -13.36
CA GLN A 206 5.30 7.66 -14.43
C GLN A 206 4.57 8.94 -14.01
N LEU A 207 4.38 9.15 -12.70
CA LEU A 207 3.62 10.29 -12.17
C LEU A 207 4.19 11.65 -12.58
N PRO A 208 5.52 11.91 -12.55
CA PRO A 208 6.05 13.20 -12.98
C PRO A 208 5.68 13.51 -14.43
N ASP A 209 5.88 12.57 -15.36
CA ASP A 209 5.54 12.79 -16.78
C ASP A 209 4.04 12.99 -16.96
N ALA A 210 3.21 12.15 -16.35
CA ALA A 210 1.76 12.28 -16.38
C ALA A 210 1.26 13.65 -15.87
N LEU A 211 1.99 14.26 -14.95
CA LEU A 211 1.66 15.56 -14.37
C LEU A 211 2.43 16.72 -15.00
N GLY A 212 2.95 16.52 -16.21
CA GLY A 212 3.48 17.60 -17.04
C GLY A 212 4.95 17.95 -16.83
N ALA A 213 5.74 17.05 -16.21
CA ALA A 213 7.17 17.28 -15.97
C ALA A 213 7.98 17.54 -17.25
N ASN A 214 7.60 16.93 -18.38
CA ASN A 214 8.27 17.04 -19.67
C ASN A 214 7.43 17.80 -20.72
N GLY A 215 6.50 18.65 -20.26
CA GLY A 215 5.63 19.46 -21.08
C GLY A 215 4.14 19.17 -20.83
N PRO A 216 3.23 20.00 -21.38
CA PRO A 216 1.81 19.94 -21.04
C PRO A 216 1.17 18.58 -21.34
N LYS A 217 0.48 17.99 -20.36
CA LYS A 217 -0.37 16.80 -20.51
C LYS A 217 -1.83 17.18 -20.41
N ARG A 218 -2.63 16.70 -21.36
CA ARG A 218 -4.07 17.01 -21.46
C ARG A 218 -4.90 15.75 -21.32
N TYR A 219 -5.86 15.80 -20.40
CA TYR A 219 -6.76 14.71 -20.10
C TYR A 219 -8.19 15.15 -20.36
N LEU A 220 -8.90 14.42 -21.22
CA LEU A 220 -10.32 14.64 -21.46
C LEU A 220 -11.14 13.79 -20.50
N ILE A 221 -11.88 14.44 -19.60
CA ILE A 221 -12.84 13.80 -18.70
C ILE A 221 -14.21 13.93 -19.34
N ALA A 222 -14.79 12.79 -19.75
CA ALA A 222 -16.13 12.72 -20.31
C ALA A 222 -17.12 12.25 -19.23
N ILE A 223 -18.04 13.12 -18.82
CA ILE A 223 -19.04 12.81 -17.80
C ILE A 223 -20.32 12.34 -18.48
N GLY A 224 -20.62 11.06 -18.31
CA GLY A 224 -21.84 10.43 -18.81
C GLY A 224 -23.07 10.79 -17.98
N ASN A 225 -24.23 10.79 -18.62
CA ASN A 225 -25.53 10.81 -17.95
C ASN A 225 -26.15 9.41 -18.04
N GLN A 226 -26.60 8.86 -16.92
CA GLN A 226 -27.26 7.55 -16.85
C GLN A 226 -28.49 7.46 -17.78
N ALA A 227 -29.22 8.57 -18.00
CA ALA A 227 -30.36 8.62 -18.92
C ALA A 227 -29.96 8.49 -20.41
N GLU A 228 -28.71 8.80 -20.75
CA GLU A 228 -28.16 8.73 -22.10
C GLU A 228 -27.32 7.48 -22.34
N MET A 229 -27.23 6.57 -21.36
CA MET A 229 -26.48 5.33 -21.53
C MET A 229 -27.10 4.47 -22.63
N ARG A 230 -26.24 3.98 -23.52
CA ARG A 230 -26.53 3.02 -24.57
C ARG A 230 -25.45 1.95 -24.55
N ALA A 231 -25.64 0.85 -25.27
CA ALA A 231 -24.67 -0.26 -25.30
C ALA A 231 -23.25 0.17 -25.72
N SER A 232 -23.10 1.25 -26.49
CA SER A 232 -21.82 1.85 -26.90
C SER A 232 -21.23 2.86 -25.90
N GLY A 233 -21.82 3.02 -24.70
CA GLY A 233 -21.40 4.01 -23.69
C GLY A 233 -22.28 5.26 -23.63
N GLY A 234 -23.16 5.47 -24.61
CA GLY A 234 -24.07 6.62 -24.64
C GLY A 234 -23.41 7.93 -25.09
N ALA A 235 -24.08 9.06 -24.84
CA ALA A 235 -23.55 10.40 -25.14
C ALA A 235 -23.02 11.07 -23.86
N PRO A 236 -21.72 11.42 -23.77
CA PRO A 236 -21.24 12.25 -22.67
C PRO A 236 -21.82 13.66 -22.84
N LEU A 237 -22.59 14.13 -21.86
CA LEU A 237 -23.27 15.42 -21.94
C LEU A 237 -22.37 16.59 -21.50
N THR A 238 -21.28 16.27 -20.79
CA THR A 238 -20.29 17.25 -20.31
C THR A 238 -18.89 16.71 -20.57
N LEU A 239 -18.00 17.53 -21.13
CA LEU A 239 -16.57 17.24 -21.16
C LEU A 239 -15.79 18.32 -20.42
N ILE A 240 -14.66 17.89 -19.85
CA ILE A 240 -13.69 18.74 -19.16
C ILE A 240 -12.31 18.38 -19.70
N LEU A 241 -11.58 19.35 -20.24
CA LEU A 241 -10.16 19.19 -20.54
C LEU A 241 -9.38 19.68 -19.34
N VAL A 242 -8.68 18.76 -18.68
CA VAL A 242 -7.73 19.08 -17.61
C VAL A 242 -6.34 19.11 -18.23
N GLU A 243 -5.59 20.18 -17.99
CA GLU A 243 -4.21 20.32 -18.41
C GLU A 243 -3.29 20.38 -17.18
N PHE A 244 -2.21 19.59 -17.23
CA PHE A 244 -1.11 19.65 -16.29
C PHE A 244 0.13 20.17 -17.00
N ASP A 245 0.72 21.25 -16.50
CA ASP A 245 1.99 21.79 -16.99
C ASP A 245 2.90 22.09 -15.81
N GLN A 246 4.03 21.39 -15.69
CA GLN A 246 4.90 21.41 -14.51
C GLN A 246 4.10 21.26 -13.20
N GLY A 247 3.12 20.34 -13.19
CA GLY A 247 2.26 20.08 -12.04
C GLY A 247 1.13 21.09 -11.82
N ARG A 248 1.14 22.26 -12.50
CA ARG A 248 0.04 23.23 -12.42
C ARG A 248 -1.19 22.68 -13.13
N ILE A 249 -2.31 22.65 -12.40
CA ILE A 249 -3.58 22.15 -12.89
C ILE A 249 -4.39 23.31 -13.45
N THR A 250 -4.80 23.20 -14.72
CA THR A 250 -5.75 24.13 -15.34
C THR A 250 -6.89 23.38 -16.02
N ILE A 251 -8.01 24.07 -16.19
CA ILE A 251 -9.17 23.57 -16.92
C ILE A 251 -9.44 24.53 -18.08
N PRO A 252 -8.66 24.46 -19.16
CA PRO A 252 -8.79 25.38 -20.29
C PRO A 252 -10.16 25.27 -20.98
N ILE A 253 -10.79 24.09 -20.92
CA ILE A 253 -12.04 23.81 -21.60
C ILE A 253 -12.95 23.01 -20.66
N LYS A 254 -14.20 23.47 -20.46
CA LYS A 254 -15.24 22.74 -19.74
C LYS A 254 -16.61 23.17 -20.24
N GLY A 255 -17.55 22.25 -20.33
CA GLY A 255 -18.92 22.61 -20.66
C GLY A 255 -19.75 21.46 -21.21
N GLN A 256 -20.98 21.80 -21.59
CA GLN A 256 -21.87 20.86 -22.26
C GLN A 256 -21.32 20.52 -23.64
N THR A 257 -21.27 19.23 -23.96
CA THR A 257 -20.77 18.72 -25.24
C THR A 257 -21.48 19.38 -26.42
N SER A 258 -22.79 19.58 -26.32
CA SER A 258 -23.62 20.16 -27.39
C SER A 258 -23.40 21.64 -27.66
N THR A 259 -22.82 22.38 -26.70
CA THR A 259 -22.94 23.84 -26.65
C THR A 259 -21.59 24.55 -26.63
N GLU A 260 -20.66 24.07 -25.82
CA GLU A 260 -19.39 24.77 -25.52
C GLU A 260 -18.19 24.20 -26.31
N LEU A 261 -18.27 22.94 -26.74
CA LEU A 261 -17.09 22.17 -27.19
C LEU A 261 -17.04 21.93 -28.69
N PHE A 262 -18.17 22.10 -29.36
CA PHE A 262 -18.28 21.96 -30.81
C PHE A 262 -19.09 23.11 -31.42
N PRO A 263 -18.73 24.40 -31.24
CA PRO A 263 -19.44 25.47 -31.91
C PRO A 263 -19.15 25.47 -33.44
N PRO A 264 -20.15 25.69 -34.31
CA PRO A 264 -21.58 25.80 -34.03
C PRO A 264 -22.29 24.44 -34.23
N LEU A 265 -22.49 23.67 -33.17
CA LEU A 265 -23.46 22.57 -33.16
C LEU A 265 -24.86 23.19 -33.09
N ASN A 266 -25.80 22.61 -33.83
CA ASN A 266 -27.06 23.20 -34.29
C ASN A 266 -26.95 24.16 -35.48
N ALA A 267 -25.81 24.21 -36.18
CA ALA A 267 -25.79 24.78 -37.52
C ALA A 267 -26.89 24.09 -38.34
N PRO A 268 -27.88 24.84 -38.85
CA PRO A 268 -28.99 24.25 -39.58
C PRO A 268 -28.42 23.56 -40.82
N VAL A 269 -28.41 22.23 -40.84
CA VAL A 269 -27.99 21.48 -42.02
C VAL A 269 -29.17 21.45 -42.97
N ARG A 270 -28.99 21.99 -44.18
CA ARG A 270 -29.96 21.80 -45.26
C ARG A 270 -29.85 20.38 -45.75
N TRP A 271 -30.74 19.51 -45.28
CA TRP A 271 -30.85 18.15 -45.77
C TRP A 271 -31.79 18.10 -46.98
N TRP A 272 -31.30 17.57 -48.10
CA TRP A 272 -32.14 17.18 -49.21
C TRP A 272 -32.66 15.76 -48.96
N GLY A 273 -33.78 15.65 -48.25
CA GLY A 273 -34.42 14.36 -47.99
C GLY A 273 -34.88 13.65 -49.28
N PRO A 274 -35.09 12.32 -49.25
CA PRO A 274 -35.67 11.60 -50.38
C PRO A 274 -37.07 12.13 -50.72
N SER A 275 -37.54 11.87 -51.95
CA SER A 275 -38.86 12.29 -52.44
C SER A 275 -39.98 12.03 -51.43
N ALA A 276 -41.01 12.90 -51.45
CA ALA A 276 -42.17 12.94 -50.53
C ALA A 276 -42.38 11.69 -49.66
N ASN A 277 -42.20 11.86 -48.34
CA ASN A 277 -42.47 10.81 -47.36
C ASN A 277 -43.99 10.71 -47.13
N PRO A 278 -44.67 9.62 -47.55
CA PRO A 278 -46.12 9.47 -47.44
C PRO A 278 -46.62 9.28 -46.01
N PHE A 279 -45.72 9.13 -45.02
CA PHE A 279 -46.10 9.01 -43.62
C PHE A 279 -46.19 10.37 -42.90
N PHE A 280 -45.71 11.45 -43.55
CA PHE A 280 -45.71 12.80 -42.97
C PHE A 280 -46.09 13.86 -44.01
N ASP A 281 -47.38 13.90 -44.36
CA ASP A 281 -47.97 14.80 -45.38
C ASP A 281 -47.67 16.30 -45.17
N ARG A 282 -47.29 16.71 -43.95
CA ARG A 282 -47.00 18.11 -43.59
C ARG A 282 -45.52 18.40 -43.33
N ASN A 283 -44.60 17.46 -43.53
CA ASN A 283 -43.20 17.75 -43.24
C ASN A 283 -42.60 18.61 -44.37
N PRO A 284 -42.32 19.91 -44.15
CA PRO A 284 -41.75 20.73 -45.20
C PRO A 284 -40.34 20.19 -45.47
N ARG A 285 -40.07 19.83 -46.73
CA ARG A 285 -38.76 19.36 -47.23
C ARG A 285 -37.58 20.27 -46.84
N ASN A 286 -37.88 21.48 -46.36
CA ASN A 286 -36.95 22.57 -46.15
C ASN A 286 -36.88 23.01 -44.68
N ALA A 287 -37.51 22.30 -43.72
CA ALA A 287 -37.28 22.58 -42.32
C ALA A 287 -35.84 22.18 -41.97
N PRO A 288 -34.99 23.12 -41.52
CA PRO A 288 -33.71 22.74 -40.98
C PRO A 288 -33.96 21.85 -39.76
N MET A 289 -33.44 20.62 -39.80
CA MET A 289 -33.39 19.77 -38.62
C MET A 289 -32.05 19.98 -37.94
N VAL A 290 -32.10 20.16 -36.63
CA VAL A 290 -30.93 20.24 -35.78
C VAL A 290 -30.47 18.81 -35.49
N VAL A 291 -29.28 18.42 -35.94
CA VAL A 291 -28.64 17.18 -35.48
C VAL A 291 -28.21 17.40 -34.05
N THR A 292 -28.97 16.87 -33.08
CA THR A 292 -28.68 17.14 -31.66
C THR A 292 -27.54 16.29 -31.11
N ASN A 293 -27.14 15.22 -31.78
CA ASN A 293 -26.18 14.27 -31.24
C ASN A 293 -25.23 13.81 -32.36
N THR A 294 -24.12 14.53 -32.56
CA THR A 294 -22.94 13.86 -33.10
C THR A 294 -22.53 12.83 -32.06
N HIS A 295 -22.86 11.56 -32.29
CA HIS A 295 -22.20 10.47 -31.57
C HIS A 295 -20.70 10.75 -31.71
N PRO A 296 -19.93 10.85 -30.61
CA PRO A 296 -18.51 10.89 -30.75
C PRO A 296 -18.15 9.59 -31.48
N SER A 297 -17.65 9.72 -32.70
CA SER A 297 -16.84 8.67 -33.31
C SER A 297 -15.58 8.59 -32.47
N LEU A 298 -15.71 8.03 -31.26
CA LEU A 298 -14.61 7.38 -30.61
C LEU A 298 -14.26 6.28 -31.60
N LEU A 299 -13.25 6.51 -32.44
CA LEU A 299 -12.50 5.43 -33.02
C LEU A 299 -12.07 4.61 -31.82
N ILE A 300 -12.86 3.58 -31.53
CA ILE A 300 -12.65 2.72 -30.38
C ILE A 300 -11.20 2.27 -30.51
N SER A 301 -10.45 2.50 -29.45
CA SER A 301 -9.04 2.16 -29.23
C SER A 301 -8.77 0.64 -29.29
N ALA A 302 -9.57 -0.12 -30.04
CA ALA A 302 -9.53 -1.57 -30.17
C ALA A 302 -8.85 -2.05 -31.47
N ARG A 303 -8.42 -1.14 -32.37
CA ARG A 303 -7.64 -1.56 -33.56
C ARG A 303 -6.27 -2.15 -33.21
N GLU A 304 -5.78 -1.94 -31.99
CA GLU A 304 -4.52 -2.50 -31.49
C GLU A 304 -4.74 -3.77 -30.63
N MET A 305 -5.99 -4.23 -30.46
CA MET A 305 -6.32 -5.47 -29.74
C MET A 305 -6.75 -6.63 -30.65
N ASP A 306 -6.83 -6.40 -31.97
CA ASP A 306 -6.93 -7.44 -33.00
C ASP A 306 -5.54 -7.68 -33.59
N GLY A 307 -4.74 -8.45 -32.87
CA GLY A 307 -3.42 -8.95 -33.27
C GLY A 307 -3.10 -10.25 -32.56
#